data_AF-A0A7J9Z9P1-F1
#
_entry.id   AF-A0A7J9Z9P1-F1
#
_cell.length_a   1.000
_cell.length_b   1.000
_cell.length_c   1.000
_cell.angle_alpha   90.00
_cell.angle_beta   90.00
_cell.angle_gamma   90.00
#
_symmetry.space_group_name_H-M   'P 1'
#
loop_
_entity.id
_entity.type
_entity.pdbx_description
1 polymer ?
#
loop_
_entity_poly.entity_id
_entity_poly.type
_entity_poly.pdbx_seq_one_letter_code
_entity_poly.pdbx_strand_id
1 'polypeptide(L)'
;MGRRGRRDHPDDGDRALGHRRGTGGLRCRSGRRRGSSRPVQRRRRDRDRRAGQRQLLRHRVEEGDQGRRRPQGQASRDLGTRRLNTALAHVALRKAGLAEKDVKFVTIGGSPERSAALLTGQVDATVIFFADWAAIADRSKDVKLLARMGDLVPAIPDLYYYGKSSYWKENPKVAEAVACANLQANAIIAKDKDAFVDFAAKSIKGSDKKVLASTYDELTKLGNWPTDPEKIMNEGGLDGLVELMIESETLDKKVDTKGLVDLSYLKKAADKGCGETA
;
A
#
# COMPACT_ATOMS: atom_id res chain seq x y z
N MET A 1 -55.71 -28.26 25.09
CA MET A 1 -56.70 -27.17 25.24
C MET A 1 -56.06 -25.90 24.68
N GLY A 2 -56.55 -25.13 23.71
CA GLY A 2 -57.73 -25.19 22.85
C GLY A 2 -57.75 -23.89 22.02
N ARG A 3 -57.92 -24.04 20.70
CA ARG A 3 -58.63 -23.14 19.74
C ARG A 3 -58.05 -21.72 19.49
N ARG A 4 -57.53 -21.44 18.28
CA ARG A 4 -58.20 -21.16 16.97
C ARG A 4 -58.57 -19.69 16.79
N GLY A 5 -58.15 -19.12 15.65
CA GLY A 5 -58.66 -17.88 15.09
C GLY A 5 -58.06 -17.57 13.71
N ARG A 6 -58.40 -18.36 12.69
CA ARG A 6 -58.29 -18.00 11.26
C ARG A 6 -59.51 -17.17 10.85
N ARG A 7 -59.33 -16.18 9.96
CA ARG A 7 -60.15 -15.86 8.77
C ARG A 7 -59.21 -15.19 7.76
N ASP A 8 -58.88 -15.82 6.63
CA ASP A 8 -59.62 -15.93 5.35
C ASP A 8 -59.67 -14.58 4.61
N HIS A 9 -58.83 -14.26 3.60
CA HIS A 9 -58.73 -14.66 2.17
C HIS A 9 -59.55 -13.73 1.20
N PRO A 10 -59.38 -13.80 -0.14
CA PRO A 10 -58.78 -12.78 -1.02
C PRO A 10 -59.75 -12.19 -2.08
N ASP A 11 -59.26 -11.29 -2.95
CA ASP A 11 -59.71 -11.11 -4.35
C ASP A 11 -58.75 -10.08 -5.02
N ASP A 12 -57.97 -10.44 -6.04
CA ASP A 12 -58.30 -10.58 -7.49
C ASP A 12 -58.57 -9.25 -8.22
N GLY A 13 -57.93 -9.09 -9.39
CA GLY A 13 -58.43 -8.16 -10.41
C GLY A 13 -57.39 -7.45 -11.27
N ASP A 14 -56.83 -8.18 -12.24
CA ASP A 14 -56.27 -7.67 -13.49
C ASP A 14 -57.14 -6.57 -14.15
N ARG A 15 -56.52 -5.48 -14.64
CA ARG A 15 -57.00 -4.77 -15.85
C ARG A 15 -55.86 -4.17 -16.65
N ALA A 16 -55.99 -4.38 -17.95
CA ALA A 16 -55.03 -4.14 -19.01
C ALA A 16 -55.32 -2.87 -19.84
N LEU A 17 -54.41 -2.63 -20.78
CA LEU A 17 -54.54 -1.95 -22.08
C LEU A 17 -54.47 -0.41 -22.17
N GLY A 18 -53.59 0.05 -23.07
CA GLY A 18 -53.55 1.42 -23.56
C GLY A 18 -52.45 1.71 -24.60
N HIS A 19 -52.57 1.15 -25.81
CA HIS A 19 -51.82 1.55 -27.01
C HIS A 19 -52.11 3.01 -27.42
N ARG A 20 -51.13 3.72 -28.01
CA ARG A 20 -51.11 4.22 -29.41
C ARG A 20 -50.20 5.47 -29.61
N ARG A 21 -49.80 5.61 -30.89
CA ARG A 21 -49.24 6.75 -31.65
C ARG A 21 -47.71 6.76 -31.71
N GLY A 22 -47.06 6.91 -32.87
CA GLY A 22 -47.54 7.19 -34.22
C GLY A 22 -46.32 7.48 -35.09
N THR A 23 -46.36 6.98 -36.33
CA THR A 23 -45.39 7.16 -37.40
C THR A 23 -45.37 8.59 -37.94
N GLY A 24 -44.24 9.04 -38.50
CA GLY A 24 -44.24 10.24 -39.35
C GLY A 24 -42.87 10.85 -39.70
N GLY A 25 -42.39 10.55 -40.91
CA GLY A 25 -42.02 11.61 -41.88
C GLY A 25 -40.59 12.16 -41.90
N LEU A 26 -39.82 11.68 -42.87
CA LEU A 26 -38.69 12.36 -43.50
C LEU A 26 -39.06 13.76 -44.03
N ARG A 27 -38.21 14.78 -43.80
CA ARG A 27 -38.02 15.91 -44.71
C ARG A 27 -36.58 16.42 -44.69
N CYS A 28 -35.92 16.32 -45.86
CA CYS A 28 -34.75 17.10 -46.22
C CYS A 28 -35.13 18.58 -46.42
N ARG A 29 -34.32 19.50 -45.89
CA ARG A 29 -34.19 20.86 -46.43
C ARG A 29 -32.74 21.35 -46.33
N SER A 30 -32.20 21.68 -47.49
CA SER A 30 -30.93 22.37 -47.74
C SER A 30 -30.90 23.79 -47.17
N GLY A 31 -29.77 24.24 -46.63
CA GLY A 31 -29.56 25.67 -46.38
C GLY A 31 -28.35 26.10 -45.53
N ARG A 32 -27.23 26.37 -46.22
CA ARG A 32 -26.18 27.39 -45.96
C ARG A 32 -25.33 27.39 -44.67
N ARG A 33 -24.02 27.50 -44.93
CA ARG A 33 -22.86 27.69 -44.04
C ARG A 33 -22.96 28.94 -43.14
N ARG A 34 -22.55 28.78 -41.87
CA ARG A 34 -21.78 29.79 -41.11
C ARG A 34 -20.74 29.05 -40.24
N GLY A 35 -19.46 29.34 -40.48
CA GLY A 35 -18.36 28.84 -39.66
C GLY A 35 -18.39 29.50 -38.28
N SER A 36 -18.13 28.71 -37.23
CA SER A 36 -17.79 29.25 -35.91
C SER A 36 -16.59 28.51 -35.33
N SER A 37 -15.53 29.28 -35.15
CA SER A 37 -14.23 28.93 -34.58
C SER A 37 -14.35 28.70 -33.07
N ARG A 38 -14.50 27.44 -32.64
CA ARG A 38 -14.51 27.05 -31.21
C ARG A 38 -13.66 25.84 -30.75
N PRO A 39 -12.62 25.32 -31.44
CA PRO A 39 -11.72 24.32 -30.82
C PRO A 39 -10.46 24.90 -30.15
N VAL A 40 -10.05 26.13 -30.47
CA VAL A 40 -8.70 26.64 -30.12
C VAL A 40 -8.62 27.25 -28.72
N GLN A 41 -9.69 27.87 -28.22
CA GLN A 41 -9.67 28.54 -26.90
C GLN A 41 -9.66 27.57 -25.71
N ARG A 42 -10.29 26.39 -25.83
CA ARG A 42 -10.27 25.37 -24.76
C ARG A 42 -8.88 24.73 -24.60
N ARG A 43 -8.18 24.48 -25.71
CA ARG A 43 -6.81 23.94 -25.70
C ARG A 43 -5.78 24.92 -25.14
N ARG A 44 -5.96 26.24 -25.30
CA ARG A 44 -5.06 27.24 -24.69
C ARG A 44 -5.22 27.30 -23.17
N ARG A 45 -6.45 27.33 -22.65
CA ARG A 45 -6.70 27.37 -21.19
C ARG A 45 -6.14 26.14 -20.43
N ASP A 46 -6.19 24.96 -21.03
CA ASP A 46 -5.60 23.75 -20.43
C ASP A 46 -4.06 23.74 -20.50
N ARG A 47 -3.48 24.38 -21.52
CA ARG A 47 -2.02 24.54 -21.64
C ARG A 47 -1.49 25.51 -20.59
N ASP A 48 -2.20 26.62 -20.37
CA ASP A 48 -1.82 27.66 -19.42
C ASP A 48 -1.96 27.17 -17.96
N ARG A 49 -2.97 26.34 -17.65
CA ARG A 49 -3.09 25.68 -16.33
C ARG A 49 -1.96 24.69 -16.05
N ARG A 50 -1.57 23.88 -17.04
CA ARG A 50 -0.44 22.93 -16.91
C ARG A 50 0.91 23.65 -16.83
N ALA A 51 1.06 24.79 -17.51
CA ALA A 51 2.25 25.64 -17.40
C ALA A 51 2.35 26.26 -16.00
N GLY A 52 1.25 26.79 -15.45
CA GLY A 52 1.20 27.36 -14.10
C GLY A 52 1.50 26.34 -13.00
N GLN A 53 0.97 25.11 -13.10
CA GLN A 53 1.30 24.04 -12.15
C GLN A 53 2.76 23.57 -12.25
N ARG A 54 3.35 23.53 -13.45
CA ARG A 54 4.78 23.20 -13.63
C ARG A 54 5.69 24.29 -13.06
N GLN A 55 5.28 25.56 -13.13
CA GLN A 55 6.07 26.67 -12.60
C GLN A 55 5.99 26.75 -11.07
N LEU A 56 4.83 26.45 -10.48
CA LEU A 56 4.67 26.29 -9.02
C LEU A 56 5.45 25.10 -8.45
N LEU A 57 5.53 23.99 -9.19
CA LEU A 57 6.36 22.83 -8.79
C LEU A 57 7.86 23.11 -8.93
N ARG A 58 8.30 23.87 -9.96
CA ARG A 58 9.70 24.30 -10.08
C ARG A 58 10.12 25.21 -8.93
N HIS A 59 9.30 26.19 -8.56
CA HIS A 59 9.62 27.07 -7.43
C HIS A 59 9.68 26.32 -6.09
N ARG A 60 8.79 25.34 -5.86
CA ARG A 60 8.80 24.55 -4.62
C ARG A 60 9.99 23.57 -4.53
N VAL A 61 10.50 23.08 -5.66
CA VAL A 61 11.71 22.24 -5.69
C VAL A 61 12.97 23.09 -5.48
N GLU A 62 13.01 24.32 -6.00
CA GLU A 62 14.15 25.23 -5.83
C GLU A 62 14.24 25.83 -4.42
N GLU A 63 13.11 26.10 -3.76
CA GLU A 63 13.10 26.58 -2.35
C GLU A 63 13.48 25.48 -1.33
N GLY A 64 13.47 24.20 -1.74
CA GLY A 64 13.86 23.07 -0.88
C GLY A 64 15.35 22.71 -0.91
N ASP A 65 16.15 23.29 -1.82
CA ASP A 65 17.53 22.85 -2.10
C ASP A 65 18.62 23.86 -1.68
N GLN A 66 18.25 24.99 -1.07
CA GLN A 66 19.22 25.93 -0.52
C GLN A 66 19.64 25.52 0.89
N GLY A 67 20.69 24.69 1.02
CA GLY A 67 21.42 24.63 2.30
C GLY A 67 22.29 23.41 2.61
N ARG A 68 22.29 22.32 1.84
CA ARG A 68 23.20 21.18 2.13
C ARG A 68 24.26 21.02 1.06
N ARG A 69 25.39 21.70 1.25
CA ARG A 69 26.64 21.38 0.55
C ARG A 69 26.95 19.90 0.77
N ARG A 70 26.84 19.07 -0.28
CA ARG A 70 27.26 17.67 -0.25
C ARG A 70 28.80 17.63 -0.15
N PRO A 71 29.38 16.85 0.77
CA PRO A 71 30.83 16.61 0.77
C PRO A 71 31.21 15.91 -0.54
N GLN A 72 32.09 16.54 -1.31
CA GLN A 72 32.74 15.92 -2.46
C GLN A 72 33.60 14.75 -1.95
N GLY A 73 33.37 13.54 -2.44
CA GLY A 73 34.26 12.39 -2.18
C GLY A 73 33.61 11.04 -1.92
N GLN A 74 32.29 10.96 -1.71
CA GLN A 74 31.58 9.68 -1.75
C GLN A 74 30.83 9.57 -3.05
N ALA A 75 31.34 8.71 -3.94
CA ALA A 75 30.64 8.28 -5.13
C ALA A 75 29.17 8.01 -4.78
N SER A 76 28.25 8.71 -5.43
CA SER A 76 26.85 8.29 -5.52
C SER A 76 26.80 6.95 -6.24
N ARG A 77 27.17 5.88 -5.55
CA ARG A 77 26.90 4.49 -5.97
C ARG A 77 25.42 4.26 -5.80
N ASP A 78 24.63 4.84 -6.68
CA ASP A 78 23.26 4.46 -7.01
C ASP A 78 22.48 3.72 -5.90
N LEU A 79 22.25 4.41 -4.77
CA LEU A 79 21.48 3.91 -3.61
C LEU A 79 19.97 4.18 -3.76
N GLY A 80 19.55 4.80 -4.87
CA GLY A 80 18.14 5.03 -5.20
C GLY A 80 17.46 3.75 -5.70
N THR A 81 18.22 2.90 -6.38
CA THR A 81 17.80 1.67 -7.10
C THR A 81 18.09 0.39 -6.30
N ARG A 82 18.90 0.47 -5.24
CA ARG A 82 19.25 -0.68 -4.35
C ARG A 82 18.40 -0.79 -3.08
N ARG A 83 17.16 -0.30 -3.12
CA ARG A 83 16.21 -0.37 -1.99
C ARG A 83 15.21 -1.49 -2.24
N LEU A 84 14.65 -2.08 -1.19
CA LEU A 84 13.63 -3.14 -1.27
C LEU A 84 12.53 -2.83 -2.29
N ASN A 85 12.00 -1.60 -2.30
CA ASN A 85 10.97 -1.18 -3.26
C ASN A 85 11.39 -1.29 -4.72
N THR A 86 12.66 -0.99 -5.03
CA THR A 86 13.18 -1.12 -6.39
C THR A 86 13.41 -2.59 -6.74
N ALA A 87 13.92 -3.39 -5.80
CA ALA A 87 14.03 -4.84 -5.99
C ALA A 87 12.67 -5.49 -6.32
N LEU A 88 11.63 -5.10 -5.60
CA LEU A 88 10.26 -5.53 -5.85
C LEU A 88 9.76 -5.09 -7.23
N ALA A 89 10.09 -3.87 -7.66
CA ALA A 89 9.75 -3.41 -8.99
C ALA A 89 10.46 -4.21 -10.08
N HIS A 90 11.74 -4.56 -9.91
CA HIS A 90 12.46 -5.44 -10.85
C HIS A 90 11.80 -6.83 -10.95
N VAL A 91 11.40 -7.44 -9.82
CA VAL A 91 10.65 -8.71 -9.85
C VAL A 91 9.34 -8.56 -10.60
N ALA A 92 8.57 -7.50 -10.34
CA ALA A 92 7.30 -7.26 -11.03
C ALA A 92 7.49 -7.10 -12.54
N LEU A 93 8.51 -6.37 -12.98
CA LEU A 93 8.85 -6.19 -14.39
C LEU A 93 9.23 -7.52 -15.05
N ARG A 94 10.10 -8.31 -14.42
CA ARG A 94 10.50 -9.62 -14.95
C ARG A 94 9.32 -10.57 -15.09
N LYS A 95 8.42 -10.64 -14.09
CA LYS A 95 7.20 -11.47 -14.18
C LYS A 95 6.25 -11.00 -15.28
N ALA A 96 6.30 -9.71 -15.65
CA ALA A 96 5.57 -9.15 -16.78
C ALA A 96 6.31 -9.28 -18.13
N GLY A 97 7.50 -9.89 -18.17
CA GLY A 97 8.31 -10.03 -19.39
C GLY A 97 8.98 -8.73 -19.84
N LEU A 98 9.14 -7.76 -18.94
CA LEU A 98 9.78 -6.47 -19.21
C LEU A 98 11.21 -6.44 -18.66
N ALA A 99 12.09 -5.73 -19.36
CA ALA A 99 13.45 -5.42 -18.92
C ALA A 99 13.52 -4.01 -18.30
N GLU A 100 14.55 -3.75 -17.50
CA GLU A 100 14.78 -2.45 -16.89
C GLU A 100 14.84 -1.31 -17.91
N LYS A 101 15.45 -1.54 -19.07
CA LYS A 101 15.53 -0.57 -20.18
C LYS A 101 14.15 -0.16 -20.73
N ASP A 102 13.11 -0.94 -20.45
CA ASP A 102 11.75 -0.69 -20.94
C ASP A 102 10.98 0.28 -20.02
N VAL A 103 11.57 0.66 -18.87
CA VAL A 103 10.99 1.60 -17.92
C VAL A 103 11.98 2.68 -17.51
N LYS A 104 11.46 3.71 -16.84
CA LYS A 104 12.27 4.74 -16.20
C LYS A 104 12.02 4.75 -14.70
N PHE A 105 13.04 4.40 -13.92
CA PHE A 105 12.99 4.53 -12.48
C PHE A 105 13.11 5.99 -12.05
N VAL A 106 12.28 6.39 -11.08
CA VAL A 106 12.38 7.69 -10.41
C VAL A 106 12.33 7.47 -8.90
N THR A 107 13.25 8.10 -8.19
CA THR A 107 13.25 8.06 -6.72
C THR A 107 12.23 9.06 -6.19
N ILE A 108 11.21 8.55 -5.52
CA ILE A 108 10.21 9.32 -4.78
C ILE A 108 10.28 8.84 -3.34
N GLY A 109 10.00 9.75 -2.39
CA GLY A 109 10.13 9.53 -0.94
C GLY A 109 9.24 8.43 -0.37
N GLY A 110 8.50 8.74 0.70
CA GLY A 110 7.63 7.79 1.37
C GLY A 110 6.45 7.33 0.52
N SER A 111 5.70 6.38 1.07
CA SER A 111 4.47 5.88 0.45
C SER A 111 3.40 6.97 0.23
N PRO A 112 3.25 7.99 1.11
CA PRO A 112 2.37 9.14 0.84
C PRO A 112 2.80 9.95 -0.41
N GLU A 113 4.09 10.27 -0.55
CA GLU A 113 4.59 11.01 -1.71
C GLU A 113 4.42 10.21 -3.01
N ARG A 114 4.63 8.88 -2.95
CA ARG A 114 4.41 7.97 -4.09
C ARG A 114 2.94 7.89 -4.49
N SER A 115 2.04 7.86 -3.52
CA SER A 115 0.60 7.93 -3.76
C SER A 115 0.20 9.22 -4.49
N ALA A 116 0.73 10.37 -4.05
CA ALA A 116 0.49 11.66 -4.71
C ALA A 116 1.07 11.71 -6.14
N ALA A 117 2.27 11.18 -6.35
CA ALA A 117 2.89 11.10 -7.66
C ALA A 117 2.09 10.22 -8.64
N LEU A 118 1.55 9.09 -8.16
CA LEU A 118 0.68 8.22 -8.96
C LEU A 118 -0.62 8.94 -9.35
N LEU A 119 -1.30 9.57 -8.38
CA LEU A 119 -2.57 10.27 -8.62
C LEU A 119 -2.43 11.49 -9.55
N THR A 120 -1.27 12.12 -9.59
CA THR A 120 -0.99 13.27 -10.46
C THR A 120 -0.44 12.87 -11.83
N GLY A 121 -0.20 11.57 -12.07
CA GLY A 121 0.40 11.06 -13.30
C GLY A 121 1.87 11.43 -13.46
N GLN A 122 2.58 11.71 -12.35
CA GLN A 122 4.03 11.88 -12.37
C GLN A 122 4.74 10.53 -12.59
N VAL A 123 4.13 9.43 -12.14
CA VAL A 123 4.57 8.05 -12.39
C VAL A 123 3.38 7.20 -12.81
N ASP A 124 3.65 6.19 -13.63
CA ASP A 124 2.64 5.26 -14.13
C ASP A 124 2.37 4.11 -13.14
N ALA A 125 3.37 3.74 -12.35
CA ALA A 125 3.29 2.68 -11.34
C ALA A 125 4.27 2.94 -10.19
N THR A 126 3.94 2.48 -8.99
CA THR A 126 4.81 2.57 -7.80
C THR A 126 4.39 1.57 -6.72
N VAL A 127 5.31 1.25 -5.80
CA VAL A 127 5.00 0.50 -4.58
C VAL A 127 4.31 1.42 -3.57
N ILE A 128 3.17 0.99 -3.02
CA ILE A 128 2.37 1.73 -2.03
C ILE A 128 2.08 0.80 -0.85
N PHE A 129 2.23 1.28 0.37
CA PHE A 129 1.90 0.51 1.58
C PHE A 129 0.39 0.43 1.81
N PHE A 130 -0.05 -0.61 2.52
CA PHE A 130 -1.48 -0.93 2.68
C PHE A 130 -2.36 0.26 3.11
N ALA A 131 -1.93 1.02 4.12
CA ALA A 131 -2.72 2.15 4.63
C ALA A 131 -2.91 3.26 3.58
N ASP A 132 -1.85 3.59 2.84
CA ASP A 132 -1.92 4.60 1.77
C ASP A 132 -2.70 4.09 0.56
N TRP A 133 -2.57 2.80 0.24
CA TRP A 133 -3.36 2.16 -0.81
C TRP A 133 -4.86 2.20 -0.46
N ALA A 134 -5.22 1.81 0.76
CA ALA A 134 -6.60 1.89 1.25
C ALA A 134 -7.13 3.33 1.22
N ALA A 135 -6.27 4.32 1.44
CA ALA A 135 -6.66 5.71 1.33
C ALA A 135 -6.95 6.12 -0.13
N ILE A 136 -6.28 5.59 -1.15
CA ILE A 136 -6.46 6.06 -2.56
C ILE A 136 -7.34 5.16 -3.43
N ALA A 137 -7.45 3.87 -3.11
CA ALA A 137 -8.10 2.86 -3.95
C ALA A 137 -9.57 3.20 -4.26
N ASP A 138 -10.31 3.66 -3.25
CA ASP A 138 -11.74 4.01 -3.41
C ASP A 138 -11.94 5.38 -4.07
N ARG A 139 -10.91 6.22 -4.08
CA ARG A 139 -11.01 7.63 -4.52
C ARG A 139 -10.59 7.85 -5.97
N SER A 140 -9.89 6.89 -6.58
CA SER A 140 -9.44 7.00 -7.96
C SER A 140 -9.75 5.73 -8.74
N LYS A 141 -10.63 5.85 -9.74
CA LYS A 141 -10.94 4.76 -10.67
C LYS A 141 -9.79 4.48 -11.66
N ASP A 142 -8.83 5.40 -11.72
CA ASP A 142 -7.73 5.38 -12.68
C ASP A 142 -6.49 4.65 -12.15
N VAL A 143 -6.44 4.34 -10.84
CA VAL A 143 -5.37 3.54 -10.24
C VAL A 143 -5.84 2.10 -10.04
N LYS A 144 -4.95 1.14 -10.32
CA LYS A 144 -5.24 -0.29 -10.20
C LYS A 144 -4.12 -0.98 -9.44
N LEU A 145 -4.50 -1.95 -8.61
CA LEU A 145 -3.54 -2.86 -8.00
C LEU A 145 -2.99 -3.79 -9.08
N LEU A 146 -1.67 -3.76 -9.29
CA LEU A 146 -1.00 -4.62 -10.27
C LEU A 146 -0.66 -6.00 -9.67
N ALA A 147 -0.12 -5.99 -8.46
CA ALA A 147 0.23 -7.19 -7.70
C ALA A 147 0.36 -6.84 -6.22
N ARG A 148 0.21 -7.83 -5.34
CA ARG A 148 0.62 -7.70 -3.92
C ARG A 148 2.04 -8.22 -3.77
N MET A 149 2.81 -7.62 -2.87
CA MET A 149 4.17 -8.06 -2.58
C MET A 149 4.23 -9.53 -2.18
N GLY A 150 3.31 -9.99 -1.32
CA GLY A 150 3.25 -11.38 -0.89
C GLY A 150 3.00 -12.38 -2.03
N ASP A 151 2.39 -11.95 -3.14
CA ASP A 151 2.20 -12.79 -4.33
C ASP A 151 3.46 -12.83 -5.21
N LEU A 152 4.27 -11.77 -5.15
CA LEU A 152 5.52 -11.67 -5.90
C LEU A 152 6.65 -12.42 -5.22
N VAL A 153 6.77 -12.23 -3.90
CA VAL A 153 7.84 -12.71 -3.04
C VAL A 153 7.26 -13.17 -1.69
N PRO A 154 6.81 -14.43 -1.62
CA PRO A 154 6.18 -14.97 -0.42
C PRO A 154 7.13 -14.95 0.79
N ALA A 155 6.55 -14.75 1.97
CA ALA A 155 7.25 -14.85 3.26
C ALA A 155 8.48 -13.94 3.43
N ILE A 156 8.60 -12.85 2.66
CA ILE A 156 9.69 -11.91 2.87
C ILE A 156 9.49 -11.15 4.20
N PRO A 157 10.52 -11.14 5.05
CA PRO A 157 10.55 -10.32 6.24
C PRO A 157 10.52 -8.82 5.88
N ASP A 158 9.53 -8.05 6.38
CA ASP A 158 9.44 -6.58 6.15
C ASP A 158 9.94 -5.71 7.32
N LEU A 159 9.53 -5.98 8.57
CA LEU A 159 9.88 -5.14 9.73
C LEU A 159 10.35 -5.95 10.95
N TYR A 160 11.54 -5.63 11.47
CA TYR A 160 12.17 -6.31 12.61
C TYR A 160 12.86 -5.35 13.56
N TYR A 161 12.96 -5.77 14.81
CA TYR A 161 13.92 -5.22 15.76
C TYR A 161 15.27 -5.89 15.52
N TYR A 162 16.29 -5.09 15.25
CA TYR A 162 17.67 -5.56 15.08
C TYR A 162 18.61 -4.69 15.90
N GLY A 163 19.78 -5.24 16.22
CA GLY A 163 20.80 -4.55 16.99
C GLY A 163 22.10 -5.35 16.97
N LYS A 164 23.16 -4.77 17.56
CA LYS A 164 24.45 -5.46 17.67
C LYS A 164 24.27 -6.71 18.54
N SER A 165 24.76 -7.85 18.09
CA SER A 165 24.70 -9.10 18.86
C SER A 165 25.37 -8.99 20.22
N SER A 166 26.44 -8.18 20.35
CA SER A 166 27.09 -7.93 21.65
C SER A 166 26.18 -7.22 22.63
N TYR A 167 25.43 -6.21 22.18
CA TYR A 167 24.50 -5.47 23.04
C TYR A 167 23.42 -6.38 23.61
N TRP A 168 22.81 -7.23 22.80
CA TRP A 168 21.76 -8.16 23.27
C TRP A 168 22.30 -9.19 24.25
N LYS A 169 23.51 -9.70 24.02
CA LYS A 169 24.20 -10.63 24.93
C LYS A 169 24.55 -9.99 26.27
N GLU A 170 25.02 -8.74 26.25
CA GLU A 170 25.36 -7.97 27.46
C GLU A 170 24.11 -7.49 28.22
N ASN A 171 22.97 -7.35 27.54
CA ASN A 171 21.73 -6.82 28.09
C ASN A 171 20.54 -7.78 27.92
N PRO A 172 20.63 -9.03 28.43
CA PRO A 172 19.61 -10.05 28.17
C PRO A 172 18.24 -9.68 28.73
N LYS A 173 18.18 -8.93 29.84
CA LYS A 173 16.91 -8.43 30.40
C LYS A 173 16.20 -7.47 29.45
N VAL A 174 16.95 -6.65 28.72
CA VAL A 174 16.37 -5.72 27.73
C VAL A 174 15.85 -6.51 26.52
N ALA A 175 16.63 -7.47 26.04
CA ALA A 175 16.21 -8.34 24.94
C ALA A 175 14.92 -9.10 25.27
N GLU A 176 14.84 -9.70 26.47
CA GLU A 176 13.63 -10.37 26.96
C GLU A 176 12.44 -9.41 27.11
N ALA A 177 12.67 -8.19 27.60
CA ALA A 177 11.60 -7.20 27.76
C ALA A 177 11.04 -6.74 26.41
N VAL A 178 11.90 -6.51 25.41
CA VAL A 178 11.45 -6.15 24.05
C VAL A 178 10.69 -7.32 23.41
N ALA A 179 11.18 -8.55 23.56
CA ALA A 179 10.51 -9.74 23.07
C ALA A 179 9.11 -9.90 23.71
N CYS A 180 9.02 -9.77 25.04
CA CYS A 180 7.75 -9.84 25.76
C CYS A 180 6.78 -8.73 25.34
N ALA A 181 7.26 -7.48 25.23
CA ALA A 181 6.44 -6.36 24.81
C ALA A 181 5.89 -6.55 23.38
N ASN A 182 6.68 -7.13 22.47
CA ASN A 182 6.22 -7.43 21.11
C ASN A 182 5.11 -8.49 21.12
N LEU A 183 5.28 -9.58 21.87
CA LEU A 183 4.27 -10.63 22.01
C LEU A 183 2.97 -10.11 22.62
N GLN A 184 3.07 -9.30 23.68
CA GLN A 184 1.92 -8.66 24.31
C GLN A 184 1.21 -7.69 23.37
N ALA A 185 1.96 -6.86 22.64
CA ALA A 185 1.38 -5.94 21.66
C ALA A 185 0.63 -6.70 20.56
N ASN A 186 1.21 -7.78 20.01
CA ASN A 186 0.54 -8.61 19.02
C ASN A 186 -0.76 -9.22 19.57
N ALA A 187 -0.73 -9.73 20.81
CA ALA A 187 -1.91 -10.30 21.46
C ALA A 187 -3.02 -9.28 21.69
N ILE A 188 -2.69 -8.06 22.12
CA ILE A 188 -3.64 -6.95 22.31
C ILE A 188 -4.23 -6.56 20.96
N ILE A 189 -3.38 -6.29 19.96
CA ILE A 189 -3.83 -5.84 18.64
C ILE A 189 -4.74 -6.90 18.02
N ALA A 190 -4.37 -8.18 18.07
CA ALA A 190 -5.17 -9.26 17.48
C ALA A 190 -6.59 -9.40 18.05
N LYS A 191 -6.84 -8.89 19.27
CA LYS A 191 -8.13 -8.99 19.94
C LYS A 191 -8.96 -7.73 19.90
N ASP A 192 -8.31 -6.57 19.84
CA ASP A 192 -8.96 -5.28 20.02
C ASP A 192 -8.67 -4.34 18.84
N LYS A 193 -9.54 -4.45 17.84
CA LYS A 193 -9.54 -3.58 16.67
C LYS A 193 -9.70 -2.11 17.05
N ASP A 194 -10.58 -1.80 18.00
CA ASP A 194 -10.89 -0.42 18.36
C ASP A 194 -9.70 0.21 19.10
N ALA A 195 -9.06 -0.51 20.01
CA ALA A 195 -7.83 -0.08 20.66
C ALA A 195 -6.70 0.15 19.64
N PHE A 196 -6.54 -0.74 18.64
CA PHE A 196 -5.59 -0.52 17.55
C PHE A 196 -5.90 0.78 16.77
N VAL A 197 -7.15 0.97 16.35
CA VAL A 197 -7.57 2.13 15.55
C VAL A 197 -7.38 3.42 16.35
N ASP A 198 -7.75 3.44 17.63
CA ASP A 198 -7.61 4.62 18.49
C ASP A 198 -6.15 4.94 18.78
N PHE A 199 -5.34 3.94 19.09
CA PHE A 199 -3.90 4.12 19.28
C PHE A 199 -3.23 4.65 18.01
N ALA A 200 -3.53 4.06 16.85
CA ALA A 200 -2.98 4.49 15.58
C ALA A 200 -3.43 5.91 15.22
N ALA A 201 -4.70 6.25 15.44
CA ALA A 201 -5.23 7.58 15.16
C ALA A 201 -4.60 8.67 16.04
N LYS A 202 -4.28 8.34 17.29
CA LYS A 202 -3.56 9.24 18.21
C LYS A 202 -2.09 9.39 17.83
N SER A 203 -1.46 8.32 17.35
CA SER A 203 -0.04 8.27 17.06
C SER A 203 0.33 8.83 15.68
N ILE A 204 -0.58 8.72 14.71
CA ILE A 204 -0.35 9.11 13.31
C ILE A 204 -1.21 10.34 13.00
N LYS A 205 -0.58 11.51 12.99
CA LYS A 205 -1.28 12.78 12.70
C LYS A 205 -1.94 12.71 11.32
N GLY A 206 -3.24 13.03 11.27
CA GLY A 206 -4.00 13.12 10.02
C GLY A 206 -4.47 11.77 9.46
N SER A 207 -4.32 10.67 10.19
CA SER A 207 -4.87 9.38 9.78
C SER A 207 -6.40 9.35 9.86
N ASP A 208 -7.04 8.70 8.90
CA ASP A 208 -8.48 8.45 8.87
C ASP A 208 -8.80 7.13 9.59
N LYS A 209 -9.68 7.16 10.61
CA LYS A 209 -10.04 5.97 11.39
C LYS A 209 -10.67 4.85 10.55
N LYS A 210 -11.42 5.18 9.49
CA LYS A 210 -12.00 4.18 8.58
C LYS A 210 -10.90 3.50 7.76
N VAL A 211 -9.91 4.25 7.30
CA VAL A 211 -8.72 3.68 6.62
C VAL A 211 -7.93 2.78 7.57
N LEU A 212 -7.72 3.21 8.81
CA LEU A 212 -7.05 2.40 9.84
C LEU A 212 -7.82 1.10 10.14
N ALA A 213 -9.15 1.17 10.29
CA ALA A 213 -10.00 0.01 10.50
C ALA A 213 -9.95 -0.98 9.33
N SER A 214 -9.97 -0.49 8.09
CA SER A 214 -9.81 -1.34 6.90
C SER A 214 -8.42 -1.95 6.80
N THR A 215 -7.39 -1.20 7.19
CA THR A 215 -6.00 -1.69 7.22
C THR A 215 -5.85 -2.80 8.25
N TYR A 216 -6.45 -2.64 9.42
CA TYR A 216 -6.50 -3.67 10.45
C TYR A 216 -7.12 -4.98 9.91
N ASP A 217 -8.25 -4.88 9.22
CA ASP A 217 -8.94 -6.06 8.67
C ASP A 217 -8.07 -6.81 7.65
N GLU A 218 -7.39 -6.07 6.76
CA GLU A 218 -6.49 -6.68 5.78
C GLU A 218 -5.26 -7.32 6.43
N LEU A 219 -4.62 -6.63 7.39
CA LEU A 219 -3.46 -7.18 8.09
C LEU A 219 -3.81 -8.39 8.96
N THR A 220 -5.02 -8.42 9.53
CA THR A 220 -5.50 -9.58 10.30
C THR A 220 -5.69 -10.80 9.40
N LYS A 221 -6.24 -10.65 8.18
CA LYS A 221 -6.35 -11.74 7.20
C LYS A 221 -4.99 -12.31 6.78
N LEU A 222 -3.95 -11.48 6.82
CA LEU A 222 -2.57 -11.86 6.52
C LEU A 222 -1.82 -12.45 7.72
N GLY A 223 -2.46 -12.53 8.90
CA GLY A 223 -1.84 -13.08 10.10
C GLY A 223 -0.73 -12.20 10.68
N ASN A 224 -0.81 -10.87 10.52
CA ASN A 224 0.29 -9.94 10.81
C ASN A 224 0.63 -9.78 12.31
N TRP A 225 -0.16 -10.35 13.22
CA TRP A 225 0.02 -10.23 14.66
C TRP A 225 0.21 -11.61 15.34
N PRO A 226 1.21 -12.41 14.93
CA PRO A 226 1.44 -13.72 15.52
C PRO A 226 1.97 -13.58 16.95
N THR A 227 1.50 -14.45 17.85
CA THR A 227 2.04 -14.61 19.21
C THR A 227 2.94 -15.85 19.35
N ASP A 228 2.99 -16.67 18.30
CA ASP A 228 3.91 -17.81 18.21
C ASP A 228 5.30 -17.31 17.74
N PRO A 229 6.38 -17.50 18.53
CA PRO A 229 7.74 -17.09 18.17
C PRO A 229 8.18 -17.53 16.78
N GLU A 230 7.79 -18.73 16.34
CA GLU A 230 8.22 -19.28 15.04
C GLU A 230 7.48 -18.66 13.86
N LYS A 231 6.33 -18.02 14.11
CA LYS A 231 5.55 -17.28 13.11
C LYS A 231 5.92 -15.80 13.05
N ILE A 232 6.59 -15.25 14.08
CA ILE A 232 7.10 -13.87 14.07
C ILE A 232 8.28 -13.75 13.10
N MET A 233 9.21 -14.70 13.13
CA MET A 233 10.35 -14.71 12.24
C MET A 233 10.80 -16.13 11.95
N ASN A 234 11.09 -16.42 10.69
CA ASN A 234 11.71 -17.67 10.26
C ASN A 234 12.94 -17.39 9.39
N GLU A 235 13.94 -18.28 9.45
CA GLU A 235 15.18 -18.13 8.67
C GLU A 235 14.92 -18.25 7.16
N GLY A 236 13.94 -19.07 6.74
CA GLY A 236 13.60 -19.27 5.33
C GLY A 236 13.13 -17.99 4.61
N GLY A 237 12.45 -17.09 5.31
CA GLY A 237 12.07 -15.78 4.78
C GLY A 237 13.28 -14.89 4.52
N LEU A 238 14.32 -14.98 5.35
CA LEU A 238 15.58 -14.27 5.11
C LEU A 238 16.31 -14.80 3.88
N ASP A 239 16.27 -16.12 3.64
CA ASP A 239 16.84 -16.69 2.42
C ASP A 239 16.15 -16.13 1.17
N GLY A 240 14.82 -16.10 1.17
CA GLY A 240 14.05 -15.48 0.08
C GLY A 240 14.35 -13.99 -0.11
N LEU A 241 14.58 -13.25 0.98
CA LEU A 241 15.00 -11.85 0.93
C LEU A 241 16.43 -11.71 0.34
N VAL A 242 17.36 -12.56 0.75
CA VAL A 242 18.73 -12.56 0.19
C VAL A 242 18.68 -12.87 -1.30
N GLU A 243 17.90 -13.87 -1.71
CA GLU A 243 17.70 -14.21 -3.13
C GLU A 243 17.13 -13.03 -3.91
N LEU A 244 16.07 -12.39 -3.40
CA LEU A 244 15.52 -11.16 -3.98
C LEU A 244 16.59 -10.08 -4.17
N MET A 245 17.42 -9.87 -3.15
CA MET A 245 18.47 -8.85 -3.19
C MET A 245 19.60 -9.20 -4.18
N ILE A 246 19.90 -10.48 -4.40
CA ILE A 246 20.83 -10.92 -5.45
C ILE A 246 20.21 -10.71 -6.82
N GLU A 247 18.97 -11.16 -7.02
CA GLU A 247 18.27 -11.01 -8.30
C GLU A 247 18.00 -9.55 -8.68
N SER A 248 17.98 -8.65 -7.70
CA SER A 248 17.85 -7.22 -7.93
C SER A 248 19.18 -6.48 -7.95
N GLU A 249 20.32 -7.19 -7.90
CA GLU A 249 21.67 -6.60 -7.88
C GLU A 249 21.90 -5.63 -6.71
N THR A 250 21.13 -5.78 -5.62
CA THR A 250 21.32 -5.09 -4.34
C THR A 250 22.48 -5.73 -3.57
N LEU A 251 22.59 -7.06 -3.64
CA LEU A 251 23.74 -7.82 -3.14
C LEU A 251 24.52 -8.43 -4.31
N ASP A 252 25.84 -8.46 -4.18
CA ASP A 252 26.72 -9.12 -5.15
C ASP A 252 26.89 -10.62 -4.87
N LYS A 253 26.70 -11.04 -3.61
CA LYS A 253 26.95 -12.41 -3.14
C LYS A 253 25.97 -12.82 -2.05
N LYS A 254 25.58 -14.10 -2.06
CA LYS A 254 24.70 -14.69 -1.04
C LYS A 254 25.32 -14.52 0.34
N VAL A 255 24.48 -14.12 1.30
CA VAL A 255 24.81 -14.05 2.72
C VAL A 255 24.28 -15.30 3.41
N ASP A 256 25.05 -15.87 4.33
CA ASP A 256 24.56 -16.95 5.19
C ASP A 256 23.56 -16.37 6.20
N THR A 257 22.33 -16.85 6.15
CA THR A 257 21.23 -16.41 7.01
C THR A 257 21.20 -17.17 8.33
N LYS A 258 21.96 -18.27 8.44
CA LYS A 258 21.98 -19.14 9.62
C LYS A 258 22.43 -18.36 10.85
N GLY A 259 21.58 -18.34 11.87
CA GLY A 259 21.88 -17.66 13.14
C GLY A 259 21.83 -16.13 13.06
N LEU A 260 21.32 -15.54 11.96
CA LEU A 260 20.94 -14.13 11.94
C LEU A 260 19.71 -13.86 12.81
N VAL A 261 18.86 -14.89 12.99
CA VAL A 261 17.68 -14.83 13.84
C VAL A 261 17.96 -15.51 15.17
N ASP A 262 17.85 -14.75 16.25
CA ASP A 262 17.87 -15.29 17.61
C ASP A 262 16.46 -15.30 18.20
N LEU A 263 15.78 -16.44 18.06
CA LEU A 263 14.44 -16.63 18.64
C LEU A 263 14.47 -16.93 20.15
N SER A 264 15.64 -17.10 20.78
CA SER A 264 15.73 -17.56 22.17
C SER A 264 15.03 -16.59 23.14
N TYR A 265 15.12 -15.29 22.89
CA TYR A 265 14.45 -14.27 23.69
C TYR A 265 12.93 -14.30 23.52
N LEU A 266 12.43 -14.52 22.29
CA LEU A 266 11.00 -14.66 22.01
C LEU A 266 10.43 -15.94 22.64
N LYS A 267 11.11 -17.08 22.48
CA LYS A 267 10.72 -18.36 23.10
C LYS A 267 10.66 -18.24 24.62
N LYS A 268 11.71 -17.70 25.24
CA LYS A 268 11.75 -17.48 26.69
C LYS A 268 10.66 -16.51 27.18
N ALA A 269 10.32 -15.49 26.39
CA ALA A 269 9.23 -14.58 26.74
C ALA A 269 7.86 -15.28 26.65
N ALA A 270 7.63 -16.06 25.59
CA ALA A 270 6.42 -16.87 25.44
C ALA A 270 6.26 -17.89 26.58
N ASP A 271 7.33 -18.61 26.95
CA ASP A 271 7.33 -19.57 28.07
C ASP A 271 6.99 -18.93 29.44
N LYS A 272 7.14 -17.61 29.55
CA LYS A 272 6.76 -16.81 30.73
C LYS A 272 5.33 -16.27 30.67
N GLY A 273 4.56 -16.64 29.63
CA GLY A 273 3.19 -16.17 29.40
C GLY A 273 3.08 -14.86 28.62
N CYS A 274 4.16 -14.33 28.04
CA CYS A 274 4.05 -13.13 27.20
C CYS A 274 3.33 -13.45 25.89
N GLY A 275 2.32 -12.65 25.54
CA GLY A 275 1.49 -12.89 24.34
C GLY A 275 0.37 -13.92 24.56
N GLU A 276 0.32 -14.53 25.74
CA GLU A 276 -0.91 -15.14 26.24
C GLU A 276 -1.83 -14.02 26.71
N THR A 277 -3.12 -14.25 26.57
CA THR A 277 -4.09 -13.25 26.95
C THR A 277 -4.50 -13.45 28.38
N ALA A 278 -4.23 -12.45 29.20
CA ALA A 278 -4.81 -12.30 30.54
C ALA A 278 -6.34 -12.36 30.48
#